data_AF-A0A7X2BRM1-F1
#
_entry.id   AF-A0A7X2BRM1-F1
#
_cell.length_a   1.000
_cell.length_b   1.000
_cell.length_c   1.000
_cell.angle_alpha   90.00
_cell.angle_beta   90.00
_cell.angle_gamma   90.00
#
_symmetry.space_group_name_H-M   'P 1'
#
loop_
_entity.id
_entity.type
_entity.pdbx_description
1 polymer ?
#
loop_
_entity_poly.entity_id
_entity_poly.type
_entity_poly.pdbx_seq_one_letter_code
_entity_poly.pdbx_strand_id
1 'polypeptide(L)'
;MVTLNQLADLPGASLLAYRLVNSKFPPIALFDDVADAAVFEALYQIQALTNPRMQNEVGRLELIPRAEIPFGIPGCSYATAPFTHVNPDDYTHSHALGKAVKDARCAGLRYNSVRLHGNHCWALMTPSAVSSMVQSAHYEMIWNGRITSVNKISEA
;
A
#
# COMPACT_ATOMS: atom_id res chain seq x y z
N MET A 1 -6.85 -21.28 11.18
CA MET A 1 -7.07 -20.23 10.16
C MET A 1 -8.17 -19.31 10.68
N VAL A 2 -8.01 -17.98 10.59
CA VAL A 2 -9.03 -17.01 11.03
C VAL A 2 -10.11 -16.90 9.94
N THR A 3 -11.38 -16.92 10.32
CA THR A 3 -12.51 -16.73 9.41
C THR A 3 -13.22 -15.39 9.67
N LEU A 4 -13.98 -14.89 8.69
CA LEU A 4 -14.66 -13.59 8.80
C LEU A 4 -15.54 -13.49 10.05
N ASN A 5 -16.29 -14.55 10.37
CA ASN A 5 -17.22 -14.59 11.52
C ASN A 5 -16.52 -14.54 12.89
N GLN A 6 -15.19 -14.68 12.94
CA GLN A 6 -14.40 -14.57 14.15
C GLN A 6 -13.90 -13.13 14.39
N LEU A 7 -14.11 -12.23 13.44
CA LEU A 7 -13.75 -10.83 13.56
C LEU A 7 -14.93 -10.04 14.13
N ALA A 8 -14.63 -9.12 15.05
CA ALA A 8 -15.64 -8.21 15.57
C ALA A 8 -15.93 -7.09 14.56
N ASP A 9 -17.20 -6.74 14.41
CA ASP A 9 -17.60 -5.52 13.70
C ASP A 9 -17.20 -4.29 14.51
N LEU A 10 -16.56 -3.34 13.83
CA LEU A 10 -16.07 -2.10 14.44
C LEU A 10 -16.63 -0.91 13.67
N PRO A 11 -17.00 0.19 14.36
CA PRO A 11 -17.37 1.41 13.66
C PRO A 11 -16.18 1.96 12.87
N GLY A 12 -16.48 2.57 11.72
CA GLY A 12 -15.46 3.30 10.96
C GLY A 12 -14.94 4.50 11.75
N ALA A 13 -13.63 4.75 11.66
CA ALA A 13 -12.99 5.92 12.25
C ALA A 13 -11.89 6.44 11.32
N SER A 14 -11.71 7.77 11.29
CA SER A 14 -10.53 8.37 10.68
C SER A 14 -9.35 8.22 11.64
N LEU A 15 -8.23 7.70 11.13
CA LEU A 15 -7.04 7.38 11.93
C LEU A 15 -5.79 7.89 11.22
N LEU A 16 -4.85 8.40 12.00
CA LEU A 16 -3.48 8.62 11.55
C LEU A 16 -2.67 7.34 11.77
N ALA A 17 -2.06 6.83 10.72
CA ALA A 17 -1.23 5.63 10.76
C ALA A 17 0.12 5.88 10.11
N TYR A 18 1.15 5.16 10.59
CA TYR A 18 2.49 5.21 10.04
C TYR A 18 2.88 3.84 9.51
N ARG A 19 3.42 3.80 8.30
CA ARG A 19 3.96 2.58 7.69
C ARG A 19 5.41 2.80 7.32
N LEU A 20 6.26 1.88 7.77
CA LEU A 20 7.64 1.80 7.27
C LEU A 20 7.62 1.03 5.95
N VAL A 21 8.21 1.63 4.92
CA VAL A 21 8.39 1.02 3.60
C VAL A 21 9.90 0.88 3.39
N ASN A 22 10.34 -0.31 2.99
CA ASN A 22 11.73 -0.48 2.58
C ASN A 22 11.91 0.23 1.24
N SER A 23 12.81 1.22 1.20
CA SER A 23 13.14 1.98 0.00
C SER A 23 14.65 2.04 -0.20
N LYS A 24 15.07 2.20 -1.45
CA LYS A 24 16.46 2.55 -1.80
C LYS A 24 16.52 4.05 -2.01
N PHE A 25 17.36 4.74 -1.25
CA PHE A 25 17.51 6.19 -1.33
C PHE A 25 18.47 6.59 -2.48
N PRO A 26 18.21 7.67 -3.25
CA PRO A 26 16.99 8.49 -3.25
C PRO A 26 15.87 7.86 -4.12
N PRO A 27 14.60 7.92 -3.69
CA PRO A 27 13.47 7.48 -4.51
C PRO A 27 13.27 8.45 -5.69
N ILE A 28 13.17 7.93 -6.91
CA ILE A 28 12.78 8.71 -8.09
C ILE A 28 11.25 8.65 -8.18
N ALA A 29 10.57 9.73 -7.81
CA ALA A 29 9.13 9.86 -8.02
C ALA A 29 8.86 10.24 -9.48
N LEU A 30 8.49 9.26 -10.32
CA LEU A 30 8.34 9.51 -11.76
C LEU A 30 7.03 10.23 -12.11
N PHE A 31 6.00 10.18 -11.27
CA PHE A 31 4.66 10.68 -11.60
C PHE A 31 3.85 11.29 -10.44
N ASP A 32 4.51 11.69 -9.34
CA ASP A 32 3.78 12.23 -8.18
C ASP A 32 3.12 13.60 -8.45
N ASP A 33 3.50 14.28 -9.54
CA ASP A 33 3.08 15.64 -9.91
C ASP A 33 2.06 15.72 -11.05
N VAL A 34 1.75 14.62 -11.75
CA VAL A 34 0.94 14.62 -12.99
C VAL A 34 -0.34 13.79 -12.95
N ALA A 35 -0.72 13.23 -11.79
CA ALA A 35 -1.83 12.28 -11.68
C ALA A 35 -3.22 12.95 -11.62
N ASP A 36 -3.66 13.57 -12.72
CA ASP A 36 -5.09 13.75 -13.00
C ASP A 36 -5.66 12.56 -13.80
N ALA A 37 -6.98 12.41 -13.83
CA ALA A 37 -7.64 11.26 -14.46
C ALA A 37 -7.43 11.19 -15.99
N ALA A 38 -7.10 12.31 -16.65
CA ALA A 38 -6.93 12.40 -18.09
C ALA A 38 -5.50 12.04 -18.52
N VAL A 39 -4.49 12.48 -17.76
CA VAL A 39 -3.07 12.19 -18.00
C VAL A 39 -2.74 10.74 -17.67
N PHE A 40 -3.43 10.13 -16.70
CA PHE A 40 -3.28 8.72 -16.36
C PHE A 40 -3.54 7.77 -17.55
N GLU A 41 -4.56 8.06 -18.38
CA GLU A 41 -4.88 7.24 -19.57
C GLU A 41 -3.78 7.34 -20.64
N ALA A 42 -3.21 8.54 -20.84
CA ALA A 42 -2.12 8.74 -21.81
C ALA A 42 -0.83 8.04 -21.36
N LEU A 43 -0.50 8.12 -20.06
CA LEU A 43 0.62 7.37 -19.48
C LEU A 43 0.41 5.86 -19.63
N TYR A 44 -0.80 5.35 -19.34
CA TYR A 44 -1.16 3.93 -19.48
C TYR A 44 -0.92 3.38 -20.89
N GLN A 45 -1.40 4.08 -21.93
CA GLN A 45 -1.25 3.63 -23.33
C GLN A 45 0.21 3.63 -23.80
N ILE A 46 1.02 4.62 -23.39
CA ILE A 46 2.44 4.71 -23.75
C ILE A 46 3.28 3.66 -22.98
N GLN A 47 2.90 3.39 -21.73
CA GLN A 47 3.59 2.51 -20.81
C GLN A 47 3.40 1.02 -21.12
N ALA A 48 2.22 0.65 -21.65
CA ALA A 48 1.95 -0.70 -22.14
C ALA A 48 2.82 -1.10 -23.36
N LEU A 49 3.32 -0.11 -24.11
CA LEU A 49 4.00 -0.35 -25.39
C LEU A 49 5.53 -0.46 -25.31
N THR A 50 6.21 0.04 -24.26
CA THR A 50 7.64 0.37 -24.43
C THR A 50 8.64 0.03 -23.32
N ASN A 51 8.27 -0.24 -22.05
CA ASN A 51 9.32 -0.40 -21.02
C ASN A 51 8.98 -1.32 -19.82
N PRO A 52 9.57 -2.52 -19.72
CA PRO A 52 9.42 -3.42 -18.56
C PRO A 52 9.86 -2.81 -17.22
N ARG A 53 10.80 -1.85 -17.23
CA ARG A 53 11.28 -1.16 -16.03
C ARG A 53 10.22 -0.23 -15.42
N MET A 54 9.38 0.38 -16.26
CA MET A 54 8.30 1.26 -15.81
C MET A 54 7.09 0.49 -15.26
N GLN A 55 6.88 -0.76 -15.69
CA GLN A 55 5.86 -1.63 -15.08
C GLN A 55 6.22 -1.99 -13.64
N ASN A 56 7.51 -2.16 -13.33
CA ASN A 56 7.98 -2.35 -11.95
C ASN A 56 7.83 -1.10 -11.08
N GLU A 57 7.87 0.10 -11.67
CA GLU A 57 7.77 1.36 -10.94
C GLU A 57 6.32 1.78 -10.66
N VAL A 58 5.37 1.43 -11.55
CA VAL A 58 3.96 1.84 -11.45
C VAL A 58 3.03 0.71 -11.02
N GLY A 59 3.45 -0.55 -11.21
CA GLY A 59 2.67 -1.74 -10.89
C GLY A 59 1.51 -2.00 -11.84
N ARG A 60 0.73 -3.02 -11.53
CA ARG A 60 -0.44 -3.49 -12.28
C ARG A 60 -1.72 -2.72 -11.90
N LEU A 61 -1.86 -1.52 -12.45
CA LEU A 61 -2.98 -0.61 -12.15
C LEU A 61 -4.36 -1.20 -12.48
N GLU A 62 -4.43 -2.16 -13.41
CA GLU A 62 -5.66 -2.87 -13.78
C GLU A 62 -6.26 -3.71 -12.64
N LEU A 63 -5.51 -3.93 -11.56
CA LEU A 63 -5.99 -4.66 -10.37
C LEU A 63 -6.94 -3.82 -9.49
N ILE A 64 -7.03 -2.51 -9.74
CA ILE A 64 -7.89 -1.60 -9.00
C ILE A 64 -8.94 -1.02 -9.95
N PRO A 65 -10.24 -1.13 -9.62
CA PRO A 65 -11.26 -0.40 -10.36
C PRO A 65 -10.95 1.11 -10.35
N ARG A 66 -11.03 1.78 -11.49
CA ARG A 66 -10.68 3.21 -11.61
C ARG A 66 -11.43 4.10 -10.60
N ALA A 67 -12.68 3.77 -10.31
CA ALA A 67 -13.51 4.49 -9.35
C ALA A 67 -13.04 4.34 -7.88
N GLU A 68 -12.19 3.36 -7.58
CA GLU A 68 -11.61 3.13 -6.26
C GLU A 68 -10.24 3.80 -6.10
N ILE A 69 -9.63 4.30 -7.18
CA ILE A 69 -8.37 5.02 -7.10
C ILE A 69 -8.64 6.42 -6.51
N PRO A 70 -7.99 6.81 -5.40
CA PRO A 70 -8.20 8.11 -4.77
C PRO A 70 -7.42 9.21 -5.51
N PHE A 71 -7.80 9.51 -6.74
CA PHE A 71 -7.17 10.58 -7.51
C PHE A 71 -7.26 11.93 -6.78
N GLY A 72 -6.22 12.76 -6.91
CA GLY A 72 -6.17 14.10 -6.32
C GLY A 72 -5.77 14.18 -4.84
N ILE A 73 -5.54 13.05 -4.16
CA ILE A 73 -4.95 13.08 -2.80
C ILE A 73 -3.41 13.22 -2.87
N PRO A 74 -2.77 13.86 -1.89
CA PRO A 74 -1.33 13.73 -1.68
C PRO A 74 -0.95 12.26 -1.50
N GLY A 75 0.00 11.78 -2.30
CA GLY A 75 0.51 10.40 -2.25
C GLY A 75 -0.45 9.32 -2.76
N CYS A 76 -1.26 9.63 -3.77
CA CYS A 76 -2.11 8.64 -4.45
C CYS A 76 -1.32 7.40 -4.94
N SER A 77 -0.10 7.60 -5.45
CA SER A 77 0.83 6.54 -5.83
C SER A 77 1.14 5.59 -4.66
N TYR A 78 1.47 6.13 -3.48
CA TYR A 78 1.69 5.34 -2.27
C TYR A 78 0.43 4.61 -1.78
N ALA A 79 -0.75 5.24 -1.90
CA ALA A 79 -2.01 4.61 -1.52
C ALA A 79 -2.37 3.41 -2.41
N THR A 80 -2.07 3.49 -3.71
CA THR A 80 -2.39 2.46 -4.70
C THR A 80 -1.36 1.34 -4.80
N ALA A 81 -0.08 1.63 -4.54
CA ALA A 81 1.02 0.68 -4.70
C ALA A 81 0.79 -0.72 -4.07
N PRO A 82 0.23 -0.87 -2.85
CA PRO A 82 -0.01 -2.19 -2.24
C PRO A 82 -1.00 -3.07 -3.01
N PHE A 83 -1.84 -2.47 -3.85
CA PHE A 83 -2.85 -3.15 -4.64
C PHE A 83 -2.37 -3.44 -6.07
N THR A 84 -1.35 -2.71 -6.56
CA THR A 84 -0.78 -2.88 -7.91
C THR A 84 0.51 -3.70 -7.93
N HIS A 85 1.21 -3.83 -6.80
CA HIS A 85 2.48 -4.55 -6.69
C HIS A 85 2.28 -5.86 -5.91
N VAL A 86 1.74 -6.88 -6.59
CA VAL A 86 1.46 -8.18 -5.97
C VAL A 86 2.77 -8.96 -5.78
N ASN A 87 3.01 -9.46 -4.57
CA ASN A 87 4.14 -10.35 -4.28
C ASN A 87 3.84 -11.76 -4.87
N PRO A 88 4.76 -12.37 -5.63
CA PRO A 88 4.59 -13.73 -6.16
C PRO A 88 4.57 -14.86 -5.12
N ASP A 89 4.94 -14.62 -3.86
CA ASP A 89 4.94 -15.66 -2.82
C ASP A 89 3.52 -16.21 -2.50
N ASP A 90 3.47 -17.41 -1.90
CA ASP A 90 2.21 -18.03 -1.50
C ASP A 90 1.58 -17.37 -0.26
N TYR A 91 0.44 -16.73 -0.48
CA TYR A 91 -0.41 -16.15 0.58
C TYR A 91 -1.81 -16.76 0.60
N THR A 92 -1.98 -18.03 0.22
CA THR A 92 -3.29 -18.71 0.05
C THR A 92 -4.27 -18.46 1.21
N HIS A 93 -3.81 -18.57 2.45
CA HIS A 93 -4.65 -18.38 3.65
C HIS A 93 -5.14 -16.92 3.78
N SER A 94 -4.25 -15.96 3.56
CA SER A 94 -4.58 -14.53 3.61
C SER A 94 -5.45 -14.12 2.43
N HIS A 95 -5.24 -14.72 1.25
CA HIS A 95 -6.09 -14.50 0.08
C HIS A 95 -7.51 -15.00 0.30
N ALA A 96 -7.70 -16.17 0.92
CA ALA A 96 -9.03 -16.69 1.22
C ALA A 96 -9.80 -15.75 2.17
N LEU A 97 -9.14 -15.29 3.25
CA LEU A 97 -9.75 -14.32 4.17
C LEU A 97 -10.02 -12.98 3.49
N GLY A 98 -9.05 -12.44 2.75
CA GLY A 98 -9.21 -11.20 2.01
C GLY A 98 -10.36 -11.27 1.01
N LYS A 99 -10.51 -12.39 0.29
CA LYS A 99 -11.64 -12.61 -0.60
C LYS A 99 -12.97 -12.58 0.16
N ALA A 100 -13.08 -13.27 1.29
CA ALA A 100 -14.30 -13.25 2.10
C ALA A 100 -14.66 -11.84 2.59
N VAL A 101 -13.68 -11.06 3.03
CA VAL A 101 -13.87 -9.66 3.47
C VAL A 101 -14.34 -8.77 2.30
N LYS A 102 -13.76 -8.98 1.10
CA LYS A 102 -14.15 -8.25 -0.12
C LYS A 102 -15.57 -8.60 -0.56
N ASP A 103 -15.91 -9.89 -0.57
CA ASP A 103 -17.25 -10.38 -0.94
C ASP A 103 -18.32 -9.87 0.04
N ALA A 104 -17.98 -9.72 1.32
CA ALA A 104 -18.83 -9.13 2.35
C ALA A 104 -18.93 -7.59 2.28
N ARG A 105 -18.20 -6.94 1.36
CA ARG A 105 -18.13 -5.48 1.18
C ARG A 105 -17.67 -4.72 2.44
N CYS A 106 -16.83 -5.35 3.25
CA CYS A 106 -16.18 -4.66 4.37
C CYS A 106 -15.04 -3.77 3.84
N ALA A 107 -14.92 -2.54 4.36
CA ALA A 107 -13.88 -1.61 3.94
C ALA A 107 -12.45 -2.07 4.30
N GLY A 108 -12.33 -2.91 5.33
CA GLY A 108 -11.07 -3.38 5.87
C GLY A 108 -11.25 -4.42 6.97
N LEU A 109 -10.15 -4.81 7.59
CA LEU A 109 -10.12 -5.72 8.73
C LEU A 109 -9.08 -5.28 9.77
N ARG A 110 -9.42 -5.48 11.04
CA ARG A 110 -8.48 -5.40 12.16
C ARG A 110 -8.12 -6.81 12.59
N TYR A 111 -6.83 -7.12 12.72
CA TYR A 111 -6.34 -8.44 13.12
C TYR A 111 -5.22 -8.32 14.16
N ASN A 112 -4.96 -9.39 14.90
CA ASN A 112 -3.88 -9.40 15.89
C ASN A 112 -2.51 -9.50 15.20
N SER A 113 -1.55 -8.70 15.66
CA SER A 113 -0.17 -8.76 15.17
C SER A 113 0.49 -10.06 15.61
N VAL A 114 1.10 -10.76 14.65
CA VAL A 114 1.92 -11.96 14.91
C VAL A 114 3.37 -11.61 15.28
N ARG A 115 3.79 -10.36 15.04
CA ARG A 115 5.16 -9.87 15.32
C ARG A 115 5.25 -9.14 16.65
N LEU A 116 4.12 -8.63 17.15
CA LEU A 116 4.04 -7.88 18.40
C LEU A 116 2.76 -8.26 19.14
N HIS A 117 2.87 -9.17 20.12
CA HIS A 117 1.72 -9.65 20.86
C HIS A 117 0.94 -8.53 21.56
N GLY A 118 -0.38 -8.70 21.68
CA GLY A 118 -1.28 -7.70 22.29
C GLY A 118 -1.56 -6.46 21.43
N ASN A 119 -0.98 -6.38 20.22
CA ASN A 119 -1.18 -5.25 19.30
C ASN A 119 -2.02 -5.66 18.09
N HIS A 120 -2.58 -4.65 17.42
CA HIS A 120 -3.43 -4.84 16.25
C HIS A 120 -2.76 -4.32 14.98
N CYS A 121 -3.02 -5.03 13.89
CA CYS A 121 -2.76 -4.59 12.53
C CYS A 121 -4.09 -4.31 11.82
N TRP A 122 -4.02 -3.49 10.79
CA TRP A 122 -5.16 -3.10 9.96
C TRP A 122 -4.86 -3.42 8.51
N ALA A 123 -5.87 -3.85 7.76
CA ALA A 123 -5.80 -3.97 6.31
C ALA A 123 -7.00 -3.25 5.70
N LEU A 124 -6.78 -2.52 4.62
CA LEU A 124 -7.84 -1.92 3.81
C LEU A 124 -8.08 -2.80 2.58
N MET A 125 -9.33 -2.93 2.17
CA MET A 125 -9.70 -3.69 0.98
C MET A 125 -9.68 -2.85 -0.30
N THR A 126 -9.59 -1.53 -0.15
CA THR A 126 -9.61 -0.54 -1.23
C THR A 126 -8.75 0.67 -0.85
N PRO A 127 -8.02 1.27 -1.81
CA PRO A 127 -7.25 2.49 -1.55
C PRO A 127 -8.15 3.73 -1.41
N SER A 128 -9.42 3.68 -1.86
CA SER A 128 -10.37 4.80 -1.78
C SER A 128 -10.62 5.33 -0.36
N ALA A 129 -10.33 4.52 0.67
CA ALA A 129 -10.44 4.92 2.07
C ALA A 129 -9.29 5.84 2.55
N VAL A 130 -8.23 6.01 1.75
CA VAL A 130 -7.08 6.86 2.07
C VAL A 130 -7.35 8.28 1.59
N SER A 131 -7.22 9.26 2.50
CA SER A 131 -7.45 10.68 2.19
C SER A 131 -6.17 11.47 1.97
N SER A 132 -5.03 11.01 2.49
CA SER A 132 -3.71 11.63 2.30
C SER A 132 -2.63 10.65 2.76
N MET A 133 -1.53 10.57 2.01
CA MET A 133 -0.34 9.79 2.38
C MET A 133 0.91 10.61 2.04
N VAL A 134 1.73 10.91 3.04
CA VAL A 134 2.94 11.72 2.87
C VAL A 134 4.14 10.99 3.42
N GLN A 135 5.25 11.04 2.70
CA GLN A 135 6.53 10.54 3.20
C GLN A 135 7.02 11.47 4.31
N SER A 136 7.18 10.94 5.52
CA SER A 136 7.48 11.75 6.72
C SER A 136 8.95 11.81 7.09
N ALA A 137 9.67 10.69 6.95
CA ALA A 137 11.09 10.60 7.28
C ALA A 137 11.72 9.38 6.61
N HIS A 138 13.03 9.48 6.37
CA HIS A 138 13.87 8.34 6.01
C HIS A 138 14.67 7.87 7.23
N TYR A 139 14.73 6.55 7.40
CA TYR A 139 15.53 5.92 8.44
C TYR A 139 16.48 4.91 7.80
N GLU A 140 17.75 5.03 8.14
CA GLU A 140 18.75 4.00 7.87
C GLU A 140 18.79 3.05 9.06
N MET A 141 18.72 1.74 8.79
CA MET A 141 18.80 0.70 9.80
C MET A 141 20.03 -0.15 9.54
N ILE A 142 21.04 -0.09 10.40
CA ILE A 142 22.27 -0.88 10.27
C ILE A 142 22.03 -2.26 10.89
N TRP A 143 22.39 -3.32 10.16
CA TRP A 143 22.15 -4.70 10.56
C TRP A 143 23.42 -5.54 10.60
N ASN A 144 23.64 -6.24 11.71
CA ASN A 144 24.66 -7.29 11.84
C ASN A 144 24.09 -8.48 12.63
N GLY A 145 23.12 -9.19 12.04
CA GLY A 145 22.34 -10.26 12.70
C GLY A 145 21.21 -9.77 13.61
N ARG A 146 21.22 -8.48 13.95
CA ARG A 146 20.14 -7.68 14.56
C ARG A 146 20.30 -6.23 14.14
N ILE A 147 19.28 -5.40 14.35
CA ILE A 147 19.42 -3.94 14.20
C ILE A 147 20.43 -3.46 15.23
N THR A 148 21.57 -2.93 14.77
CA THR A 148 22.64 -2.40 15.61
C THR A 148 22.51 -0.90 15.81
N SER A 149 21.96 -0.18 14.84
CA SER A 149 21.64 1.25 14.95
C SER A 149 20.53 1.66 14.00
N VAL A 150 19.86 2.75 14.33
CA VAL A 150 18.86 3.41 13.49
C VAL A 150 19.20 4.89 13.42
N ASN A 151 19.48 5.39 12.22
CA ASN A 151 19.78 6.80 11.97
C ASN A 151 18.59 7.43 11.24
N LYS A 152 18.15 8.62 11.67
CA LYS A 152 17.23 9.42 10.86
C LYS A 152 18.06 10.15 9.80
N ILE A 153 17.75 9.91 8.54
CA ILE A 153 18.37 10.62 7.42
C ILE A 153 17.66 11.96 7.28
N SER A 154 18.40 13.05 7.40
CA SER A 154 17.95 14.38 6.99
C SER A 154 18.19 14.55 5.50
N GLU A 155 17.21 15.06 4.76
CA GLU A 155 17.45 15.58 3.40
C GLU A 155 18.52 16.67 3.48
N ALA A 156 19.48 16.64 2.55
CA ALA A 156 20.52 17.66 2.43
C ALA A 156 19.97 18.92 1.76
#